data_AF-B0WDX2-F1
#
_entry.id   AF-B0WDX2-F1
#
_cell.length_a   1.000
_cell.length_b   1.000
_cell.length_c   1.000
_cell.angle_alpha   90.00
_cell.angle_beta   90.00
_cell.angle_gamma   90.00
#
_symmetry.space_group_name_H-M   'P 1'
#
loop_
_entity.id
_entity.type
_entity.pdbx_description
1 polymer ?
#
loop_
_entity_poly.entity_id
_entity_poly.type
_entity_poly.pdbx_seq_one_letter_code
_entity_poly.pdbx_strand_id
1 'polypeptide(L)'
;MAPLLQIGLLVLFAIVIFAIIGLEFYSGALHRSCYSLEDISQIVKEGEFPTPCNADNDTIAPTGAYVCNSSDSTCVEQWEGPNFGITSFDNIGFAMLTVFQCITMEGWTAILYWANQKGWVTL
;
A
#
# COMPACT_ATOMS: atom_id res chain seq x y z
N MET A 1 7.71 35.60 9.48
CA MET A 1 7.31 34.25 9.01
C MET A 1 5.80 34.02 8.87
N ALA A 2 4.95 35.07 9.05
CA ALA A 2 3.51 35.01 8.78
C ALA A 2 3.07 34.41 7.42
N PRO A 3 3.75 34.66 6.27
CA PRO A 3 3.33 34.06 4.99
C PRO A 3 3.59 32.55 4.90
N LEU A 4 4.60 32.02 5.62
CA LEU A 4 4.93 30.60 5.61
C LEU A 4 3.89 29.77 6.39
N LEU A 5 3.31 30.36 7.44
CA LEU A 5 2.30 29.69 8.27
C LEU A 5 1.03 29.39 7.45
N GLN A 6 0.61 30.32 6.58
CA GLN A 6 -0.58 30.15 5.77
C GLN A 6 -0.42 29.03 4.73
N ILE A 7 0.77 28.92 4.14
CA ILE A 7 1.12 27.83 3.20
C ILE A 7 1.20 26.50 3.94
N GLY A 8 1.83 26.47 5.12
CA GLY A 8 1.91 25.26 5.94
C GLY A 8 0.53 24.74 6.35
N LEU A 9 -0.39 25.64 6.72
CA LEU A 9 -1.77 25.29 7.08
C LEU A 9 -2.55 24.74 5.88
N LEU A 10 -2.33 25.30 4.68
CA LEU A 10 -2.91 24.78 3.45
C LEU A 10 -2.42 23.35 3.14
N VAL A 11 -1.11 23.10 3.27
CA VAL A 11 -0.52 21.78 3.04
C VAL A 11 -1.03 20.76 4.05
N LEU A 12 -1.11 21.13 5.33
CA LEU A 12 -1.65 20.26 6.38
C LEU A 12 -3.13 19.91 6.11
N PHE A 13 -3.94 20.88 5.69
CA PHE A 13 -5.32 20.63 5.32
C PHE A 13 -5.45 19.68 4.12
N ALA A 14 -4.60 19.85 3.10
CA ALA A 14 -4.55 18.95 1.96
C ALA A 14 -4.16 17.52 2.37
N ILE A 15 -3.17 17.36 3.27
CA ILE A 15 -2.75 16.05 3.80
C ILE A 15 -3.93 15.34 4.47
N VAL A 16 -4.71 16.04 5.29
CA VAL A 16 -5.87 15.47 5.97
C VAL A 16 -6.92 14.98 4.96
N ILE A 17 -7.23 15.77 3.93
CA ILE A 17 -8.19 15.37 2.90
C ILE A 17 -7.70 14.11 2.16
N PHE A 18 -6.46 14.11 1.68
CA PHE A 18 -5.90 12.95 0.97
C PHE A 18 -5.77 11.71 1.87
N ALA A 19 -5.51 11.89 3.17
CA ALA A 19 -5.47 10.79 4.13
C ALA A 19 -6.84 10.15 4.34
N ILE A 20 -7.91 10.95 4.45
CA ILE A 20 -9.29 10.41 4.55
C ILE A 20 -9.66 9.67 3.28
N ILE A 21 -9.40 10.25 2.11
CA ILE A 21 -9.65 9.58 0.83
C ILE A 21 -8.85 8.26 0.77
N GLY A 22 -7.56 8.29 1.07
CA GLY A 22 -6.72 7.11 1.07
C GLY A 22 -7.23 6.00 2.01
N LEU A 23 -7.70 6.36 3.20
CA LEU A 23 -8.26 5.42 4.16
C LEU A 23 -9.52 4.73 3.63
N GLU A 24 -10.46 5.46 3.06
CA GLU A 24 -11.71 4.88 2.53
C GLU A 24 -11.46 3.90 1.37
N PHE A 25 -10.47 4.17 0.52
CA PHE A 25 -10.17 3.31 -0.64
C PHE A 25 -9.19 2.17 -0.33
N TYR A 26 -8.18 2.42 0.50
CA TYR A 26 -7.04 1.51 0.71
C TYR A 26 -6.99 0.85 2.10
N SER A 27 -8.01 1.03 2.94
CA SER A 27 -8.12 0.29 4.21
C SER A 27 -8.02 -1.23 3.98
N GLY A 28 -7.14 -1.88 4.73
CA GLY A 28 -6.86 -3.31 4.69
C GLY A 28 -6.18 -3.80 3.40
N ALA A 29 -5.91 -2.91 2.43
CA ALA A 29 -5.34 -3.29 1.13
C ALA A 29 -3.92 -3.87 1.25
N LEU A 30 -3.13 -3.29 2.16
CA LEU A 30 -1.70 -3.50 2.27
C LEU A 30 -1.32 -4.65 3.23
N HIS A 31 -2.30 -5.43 3.67
CA HIS A 31 -2.11 -6.54 4.61
C HIS A 31 -2.07 -7.92 3.93
N ARG A 32 -2.14 -7.96 2.60
CA ARG A 32 -2.08 -9.19 1.80
C ARG A 32 -0.70 -9.35 1.19
N SER A 33 -0.04 -10.49 1.38
CA SER A 33 1.23 -10.81 0.69
C SER A 33 1.29 -12.31 0.33
N CYS A 34 2.26 -12.70 -0.49
CA CYS A 34 2.44 -14.08 -0.90
C CYS A 34 3.19 -14.87 0.19
N TYR A 35 2.58 -15.92 0.69
CA TYR A 35 3.17 -16.86 1.65
C TYR A 35 3.46 -18.20 0.98
N SER A 36 4.49 -18.90 1.43
CA SER A 36 4.82 -20.23 0.92
C SER A 36 3.75 -21.26 1.31
N LEU A 37 3.45 -22.18 0.40
CA LEU A 37 2.56 -23.32 0.67
C LEU A 37 3.20 -24.38 1.58
N GLU A 38 4.54 -24.47 1.62
CA GLU A 38 5.27 -25.39 2.50
C GLU A 38 5.29 -24.88 3.94
N ASP A 39 5.40 -23.56 4.12
CA ASP A 39 5.41 -22.90 5.42
C ASP A 39 4.70 -21.54 5.35
N ILE A 40 3.47 -21.47 5.89
CA ILE A 40 2.63 -20.26 5.89
C ILE A 40 3.20 -19.16 6.81
N SER A 41 4.29 -19.41 7.53
CA SER A 41 5.00 -18.34 8.26
C SER A 41 6.01 -17.59 7.40
N GLN A 42 6.35 -18.09 6.21
CA GLN A 42 7.36 -17.51 5.33
C GLN A 42 6.75 -16.72 4.17
N ILE A 43 7.11 -15.44 4.09
CA ILE A 43 6.73 -14.55 3.00
C ILE A 43 7.66 -14.78 1.81
N VAL A 44 7.08 -15.09 0.66
CA VAL A 44 7.78 -15.16 -0.64
C VAL A 44 7.93 -13.73 -1.16
N LYS A 45 9.18 -13.28 -1.29
CA LYS A 45 9.50 -11.93 -1.75
C LYS A 45 9.80 -11.94 -3.23
N GLU A 46 9.20 -11.00 -3.97
CA GLU A 46 9.62 -10.71 -5.33
C GLU A 46 10.67 -9.59 -5.31
N GLY A 47 11.95 -9.99 -5.25
CA GLY A 47 13.08 -9.06 -5.16
C GLY A 47 13.50 -8.74 -3.73
N GLU A 48 13.86 -7.48 -3.46
CA GLU A 48 14.50 -7.07 -2.20
C GLU A 48 13.49 -6.86 -1.06
N PHE A 49 12.24 -6.50 -1.39
CA PHE A 49 11.19 -6.19 -0.43
C PHE A 49 9.91 -7.01 -0.68
N PRO A 50 9.16 -7.37 0.38
CA PRO A 50 7.85 -7.99 0.22
C PRO A 50 6.88 -7.01 -0.43
N THR A 51 6.13 -7.50 -1.41
CA THR A 51 5.10 -6.76 -2.13
C THR A 51 3.72 -7.25 -1.68
N PRO A 52 2.71 -6.36 -1.67
CA PRO A 52 1.36 -6.82 -1.49
C PRO A 52 0.96 -7.73 -2.66
N CYS A 53 -0.07 -8.57 -2.47
CA CYS A 53 -0.67 -9.36 -3.54
C CYS A 53 -2.16 -9.06 -3.65
N ASN A 54 -2.74 -9.22 -4.84
CA ASN A 54 -4.18 -9.03 -5.05
C ASN A 54 -4.97 -10.35 -5.02
N ALA A 55 -4.48 -11.38 -5.70
CA ALA A 55 -5.14 -12.68 -5.82
C ALA A 55 -4.12 -13.80 -6.10
N ASP A 56 -4.56 -15.06 -5.92
CA ASP A 56 -3.80 -16.26 -6.27
C ASP A 56 -3.84 -16.61 -7.76
N ASN A 57 -4.79 -16.05 -8.50
CA ASN A 57 -5.10 -16.45 -9.87
C ASN A 57 -5.19 -15.22 -10.79
N ASP A 58 -4.47 -15.28 -11.90
CA ASP A 58 -4.33 -14.20 -12.89
C ASP A 58 -5.68 -13.86 -13.56
N THR A 59 -6.62 -14.80 -13.55
CA THR A 59 -7.98 -14.60 -14.09
C THR A 59 -8.88 -13.72 -13.22
N ILE A 60 -8.55 -13.56 -11.93
CA ILE A 60 -9.31 -12.76 -10.95
C ILE A 60 -8.60 -11.42 -10.70
N ALA A 61 -7.29 -11.38 -10.95
CA ALA A 61 -6.49 -10.19 -10.78
C ALA A 61 -6.77 -9.15 -11.87
N PRO A 62 -6.87 -7.86 -11.52
CA PRO A 62 -6.88 -6.80 -12.50
C PRO A 62 -5.56 -6.75 -13.25
N THR A 63 -5.61 -6.34 -14.52
CA THR A 63 -4.44 -6.30 -15.41
C THR A 63 -3.30 -5.48 -14.79
N GLY A 64 -2.16 -6.13 -14.55
CA GLY A 64 -0.98 -5.50 -13.94
C GLY A 64 -0.93 -5.51 -12.40
N ALA A 65 -1.87 -6.17 -11.74
CA ALA A 65 -1.76 -6.49 -10.32
C ALA A 65 -0.78 -7.65 -10.10
N TYR A 66 -0.15 -7.69 -8.92
CA TYR A 66 0.74 -8.79 -8.56
C TYR A 66 -0.05 -10.03 -8.14
N VAL A 67 0.36 -11.17 -8.70
CA VAL A 67 -0.27 -12.48 -8.51
C VAL A 67 0.79 -13.44 -8.01
N CYS A 68 0.49 -14.14 -6.92
CA CYS A 68 1.39 -15.15 -6.36
C CYS A 68 1.51 -16.35 -7.32
N ASN A 69 2.66 -17.02 -7.34
CA ASN A 69 2.77 -18.28 -8.06
C ASN A 69 1.93 -19.35 -7.35
N SER A 70 0.85 -19.81 -7.98
CA SER A 70 -0.09 -20.76 -7.40
C SER A 70 0.51 -22.14 -7.08
N SER A 71 1.69 -22.49 -7.61
CA SER A 71 2.34 -23.77 -7.31
C SER A 71 3.10 -23.78 -5.98
N ASP A 72 3.63 -22.62 -5.57
CA ASP A 72 4.59 -22.53 -4.46
C ASP A 72 4.12 -21.55 -3.37
N SER A 73 3.18 -20.66 -3.70
CA SER A 73 2.74 -19.57 -2.83
C SER A 73 1.26 -19.24 -2.95
N THR A 74 0.69 -18.68 -1.88
CA THR A 74 -0.69 -18.21 -1.83
C THR A 74 -0.79 -16.82 -1.19
N CYS A 75 -1.74 -16.02 -1.66
CA CYS A 75 -2.02 -14.66 -1.24
C CYS A 75 -2.86 -14.66 0.04
N VAL A 76 -2.24 -14.28 1.17
CA VAL A 76 -2.88 -14.34 2.48
C VAL A 76 -2.87 -12.96 3.15
N GLU A 77 -3.99 -12.61 3.80
CA GLU A 77 -4.17 -11.37 4.57
C GLU A 77 -3.52 -11.42 5.98
N GLN A 78 -2.28 -11.90 6.08
CA GLN A 78 -1.57 -12.06 7.36
C GLN A 78 -0.36 -11.15 7.50
N TRP A 79 -0.12 -10.28 6.52
CA TRP A 79 1.05 -9.44 6.50
C TRP A 79 0.81 -8.18 7.34
N GLU A 80 1.75 -7.83 8.22
CA GLU A 80 1.75 -6.58 9.01
C GLU A 80 1.77 -5.31 8.14
N GLY A 81 2.20 -5.46 6.88
CA GLY A 81 2.23 -4.39 5.88
C GLY A 81 3.63 -3.85 5.60
N PRO A 82 3.77 -2.98 4.60
CA PRO A 82 5.06 -2.49 4.16
C PRO A 82 5.72 -1.60 5.23
N ASN A 83 7.05 -1.61 5.25
CA ASN A 83 7.86 -0.89 6.24
C ASN A 83 7.46 -1.18 7.70
N PHE A 84 7.24 -2.45 8.04
CA PHE A 84 6.81 -2.88 9.38
C PHE A 84 5.44 -2.27 9.79
N GLY A 85 4.50 -2.21 8.84
CA GLY A 85 3.15 -1.68 9.05
C GLY A 85 3.02 -0.16 9.16
N ILE A 86 4.14 0.59 9.03
CA ILE A 86 4.12 2.06 9.10
C ILE A 86 3.44 2.68 7.89
N THR A 87 3.73 2.17 6.70
CA THR A 87 3.08 2.63 5.46
C THR A 87 1.75 1.89 5.29
N SER A 88 0.70 2.43 5.90
CA SER A 88 -0.64 1.84 5.91
C SER A 88 -1.73 2.93 5.83
N PHE A 89 -2.91 2.53 5.35
CA PHE A 89 -4.09 3.40 5.24
C PHE A 89 -5.21 3.02 6.22
N ASP A 90 -4.92 2.18 7.20
CA ASP A 90 -5.94 1.60 8.08
C ASP A 90 -6.32 2.54 9.23
N ASN A 91 -5.43 3.46 9.58
CA ASN A 91 -5.65 4.46 10.60
C ASN A 91 -5.36 5.84 10.03
N ILE A 92 -6.13 6.84 10.48
CA ILE A 92 -5.97 8.22 10.02
C ILE A 92 -4.54 8.76 10.27
N GLY A 93 -3.90 8.35 11.36
CA GLY A 93 -2.52 8.73 11.68
C GLY A 93 -1.48 8.19 10.69
N PHE A 94 -1.54 6.89 10.40
CA PHE A 94 -0.63 6.25 9.43
C PHE A 94 -0.92 6.70 7.99
N ALA A 95 -2.18 6.93 7.65
CA ALA A 95 -2.58 7.50 6.37
C ALA A 95 -1.97 8.91 6.17
N MET A 96 -2.02 9.78 7.19
CA MET A 96 -1.38 11.10 7.13
C MET A 96 0.14 11.00 6.97
N LEU A 97 0.81 10.08 7.67
CA LEU A 97 2.27 9.86 7.52
C LEU A 97 2.62 9.38 6.11
N THR A 98 1.86 8.44 5.58
CA THR A 98 2.05 7.89 4.23
C THR A 98 1.83 8.97 3.16
N VAL A 99 0.80 9.81 3.31
CA VAL A 99 0.54 10.95 2.41
C VAL A 99 1.64 12.01 2.52
N PHE A 100 2.12 12.29 3.73
CA PHE A 100 3.24 13.21 3.93
C PHE A 100 4.49 12.72 3.20
N GLN A 101 4.81 11.42 3.32
CA GLN A 101 5.92 10.78 2.61
C GLN A 101 5.78 10.91 1.08
N CYS A 102 4.56 10.76 0.55
CA CYS A 102 4.29 10.98 -0.87
C CYS A 102 4.54 12.43 -1.31
N ILE A 103 4.11 13.42 -0.50
CA ILE A 103 4.30 14.85 -0.82
C ILE A 103 5.77 15.25 -0.79
N THR A 104 6.57 14.64 0.09
CA THR A 104 8.02 14.87 0.13
C THR A 104 8.77 14.20 -1.02
N MET A 105 8.08 13.46 -1.89
CA MET A 105 8.64 12.69 -3.02
C MET A 105 9.65 11.61 -2.64
N GLU A 106 9.58 11.07 -1.42
CA GLU A 106 10.48 10.03 -0.95
C GLU A 106 9.74 8.69 -0.87
N GLY A 107 10.09 7.73 -1.72
CA GLY A 107 9.46 6.40 -1.73
C GLY A 107 7.98 6.38 -2.19
N TRP A 108 7.50 7.45 -2.82
CA TRP A 108 6.12 7.54 -3.32
C TRP A 108 5.79 6.53 -4.43
N THR A 109 6.79 6.13 -5.23
CA THR A 109 6.62 5.17 -6.33
C THR A 109 6.27 3.79 -5.81
N ALA A 110 6.87 3.35 -4.71
CA ALA A 110 6.53 2.07 -4.08
C ALA A 110 5.07 2.05 -3.62
N ILE A 111 4.62 3.13 -2.98
CA ILE A 111 3.23 3.30 -2.54
C ILE A 111 2.28 3.28 -3.75
N LEU A 112 2.65 3.93 -4.86
CA LEU A 112 1.89 3.88 -6.11
C LEU A 112 1.74 2.46 -6.64
N TYR A 113 2.83 1.69 -6.71
CA TYR A 113 2.77 0.31 -7.21
C TYR A 113 1.92 -0.60 -6.32
N TRP A 114 2.01 -0.43 -5.00
CA TRP A 114 1.18 -1.17 -4.05
C TRP A 114 -0.30 -0.81 -4.17
N ALA A 115 -0.62 0.47 -4.31
CA ALA A 115 -1.99 0.94 -4.51
C ALA A 115 -2.58 0.45 -5.85
N ASN A 116 -1.75 0.37 -6.90
CA ASN A 116 -2.17 -0.09 -8.23
C ASN A 116 -2.68 -1.54 -8.23
N GLN A 117 -2.26 -2.37 -7.27
CA GLN A 117 -2.67 -3.77 -7.22
C GLN A 117 -4.16 -3.97 -7.00
N LYS A 118 -4.87 -3.02 -6.39
CA LYS A 118 -6.34 -3.09 -6.27
C LYS A 118 -7.06 -2.88 -7.61
N GLY A 119 -6.36 -2.54 -8.70
CA GLY A 119 -6.94 -2.45 -10.04
C GLY A 119 -7.77 -1.20 -10.35
N TRP A 120 -7.76 -0.19 -9.47
CA TRP A 120 -8.58 1.02 -9.64
C TRP A 120 -7.95 2.08 -10.56
N VAL A 121 -6.68 1.92 -10.95
CA VAL A 121 -5.93 2.92 -11.76
C VAL A 121 -6.00 2.61 -13.27
N THR A 122 -6.64 1.52 -13.68
CA THR A 122 -6.82 1.11 -15.08
C THR A 122 -8.20 1.44 -15.68
N LEU A 123 -8.93 2.41 -15.10
CA LEU A 123 -10.11 3.04 -15.72
C LEU A 123 -9.76 4.34 -16.46
#